data_AF-Q388G7-F1
#
_entry.id   AF-Q388G7-F1
#
_cell.length_a   1.000
_cell.length_b   1.000
_cell.length_c   1.000
_cell.angle_alpha   90.00
_cell.angle_beta   90.00
_cell.angle_gamma   90.00
#
_symmetry.space_group_name_H-M   'P 1'
#
loop_
_entity.id
_entity.type
_entity.pdbx_description
1 polymer ?
#
loop_
_entity_poly.entity_id
_entity_poly.type
_entity_poly.pdbx_seq_one_letter_code
_entity_poly.pdbx_strand_id
1 'polypeptide(L)'
;MWRISPQLLCAAGTSTANLQQFSFAKRFEEMKNDESCPLSGPEYALLLEKVEHYRSLQNTYAVKQSDIERAKRAAHYSGLEFTPKPPTKLTPKSGTA
;
A
#
# COMPACT_ATOMS: atom_id res chain seq x y z
N MET A 1 -18.79 -5.72 -19.93
CA MET A 1 -17.38 -5.44 -19.59
C MET A 1 -17.18 -5.77 -18.12
N TRP A 2 -16.13 -6.52 -17.81
CA TRP A 2 -16.06 -7.42 -16.65
C TRP A 2 -16.25 -6.71 -15.31
N ARG A 3 -17.28 -7.10 -14.56
CA ARG A 3 -17.53 -6.66 -13.20
C ARG A 3 -16.69 -7.51 -12.26
N ILE A 4 -15.55 -6.99 -11.82
CA ILE A 4 -14.77 -7.61 -10.74
C ILE A 4 -15.50 -7.26 -9.45
N SER A 5 -16.31 -8.19 -8.94
CA SER A 5 -17.01 -8.06 -7.67
C SER A 5 -15.98 -7.99 -6.52
N PRO A 6 -15.96 -6.91 -5.70
CA PRO A 6 -15.00 -6.76 -4.61
C PRO A 6 -15.37 -7.54 -3.33
N GLN A 7 -16.01 -8.71 -3.46
CA GLN A 7 -16.50 -9.49 -2.30
C GLN A 7 -15.56 -10.59 -1.80
N LEU A 8 -14.28 -10.57 -2.18
CA LEU A 8 -13.24 -11.38 -1.53
C LEU A 8 -12.28 -10.52 -0.71
N LEU A 9 -12.83 -9.51 -0.02
CA LEU A 9 -12.18 -8.93 1.16
C LEU A 9 -12.19 -10.01 2.25
N CYS A 10 -11.02 -10.57 2.49
CA CYS A 10 -10.72 -11.62 3.46
C CYS A 10 -11.60 -11.54 4.71
N ALA A 11 -12.67 -12.34 4.71
CA ALA A 11 -13.27 -12.80 5.95
C ALA A 11 -12.17 -13.59 6.65
N ALA A 12 -11.60 -13.02 7.70
CA ALA A 12 -10.72 -13.69 8.63
C ALA A 12 -11.54 -14.83 9.26
N GLY A 13 -11.57 -15.97 8.58
CA GLY A 13 -12.16 -17.20 9.06
C GLY A 13 -11.36 -17.63 10.28
N THR A 14 -11.97 -17.47 11.45
CA THR A 14 -11.56 -18.14 12.68
C THR A 14 -11.74 -19.65 12.46
N SER A 15 -10.76 -20.27 11.84
CA SER A 15 -10.69 -21.73 11.72
C SER A 15 -10.37 -22.31 13.10
N THR A 16 -11.39 -22.53 13.92
CA THR A 16 -11.32 -23.40 15.10
C THR A 16 -11.35 -24.85 14.64
N ALA A 17 -10.25 -25.33 14.06
CA ALA A 17 -10.11 -26.73 13.66
C ALA A 17 -8.78 -27.27 14.19
N ASN A 18 -8.87 -28.02 15.30
CA ASN A 18 -7.79 -28.73 15.98
C ASN A 18 -6.57 -27.90 16.40
N LEU A 19 -6.40 -27.77 17.72
CA LEU A 19 -5.26 -27.21 18.45
C LEU A 19 -3.94 -27.99 18.26
N GLN A 20 -3.68 -28.57 17.08
CA GLN A 20 -2.29 -28.79 16.71
C GLN A 20 -1.70 -27.40 16.49
N GLN A 21 -0.81 -27.00 17.39
CA GLN A 21 -0.13 -25.72 17.43
C GLN A 21 0.48 -25.44 16.05
N PHE A 22 -0.29 -24.78 15.18
CA PHE A 22 0.15 -24.39 13.85
C PHE A 22 1.15 -23.25 14.04
N SER A 23 2.43 -23.57 13.94
CA SER A 23 3.47 -22.56 13.84
C SER A 23 3.89 -22.42 12.39
N PHE A 24 3.60 -21.25 11.81
CA PHE A 24 4.04 -20.90 10.47
C PHE A 24 5.54 -21.12 10.29
N ALA A 25 6.34 -20.73 11.30
CA ALA A 25 7.79 -20.91 11.28
C ALA A 25 8.22 -22.37 11.11
N LYS A 26 7.58 -23.32 11.83
CA LYS A 26 7.90 -24.75 11.70
C LYS A 26 7.49 -25.28 10.33
N ARG A 27 6.30 -24.92 9.84
CA ARG A 27 5.85 -25.30 8.49
C ARG A 27 6.74 -24.72 7.39
N PHE A 28 7.22 -23.50 7.57
CA PHE A 28 8.13 -22.86 6.62
C PHE A 28 9.50 -23.55 6.58
N GLU A 29 10.06 -23.90 7.75
CA GLU A 29 11.28 -24.73 7.83
C GLU A 29 11.08 -26.12 7.21
N GLU A 30 9.95 -26.79 7.46
CA GLU A 30 9.61 -28.07 6.81
C GLU A 30 9.58 -27.92 5.27
N MET A 31 8.93 -26.89 4.74
CA MET A 31 8.87 -26.64 3.29
C MET A 31 10.25 -26.31 2.68
N LYS A 32 11.12 -25.62 3.41
CA LYS A 32 12.46 -25.27 2.92
C LYS A 32 13.36 -26.50 2.74
N ASN A 33 13.13 -27.56 3.52
CA ASN A 33 13.88 -28.82 3.42
C ASN A 33 13.29 -29.77 2.35
N ASP A 34 12.11 -29.47 1.81
CA ASP A 34 11.50 -30.24 0.73
C ASP A 34 12.08 -29.78 -0.62
N GLU A 35 12.84 -30.66 -1.28
CA GLU A 35 13.45 -30.40 -2.60
C GLU A 35 12.40 -30.23 -3.72
N SER A 36 11.19 -30.74 -3.52
CA SER A 36 10.08 -30.55 -4.46
C SER A 36 9.34 -29.23 -4.26
N CYS A 37 9.64 -28.49 -3.18
CA CYS A 37 8.97 -27.24 -2.88
C CYS A 37 9.41 -26.14 -3.86
N PRO A 38 8.46 -25.41 -4.48
CA PRO A 38 8.77 -24.26 -5.32
C PRO A 38 9.59 -23.17 -4.63
N LEU A 39 9.57 -23.12 -3.29
CA LEU A 39 10.34 -22.16 -2.48
C LEU A 39 11.82 -22.54 -2.31
N SER A 40 12.20 -23.77 -2.67
CA SER A 40 13.58 -24.26 -2.61
C SER A 40 14.31 -24.10 -3.95
N GLY A 41 13.59 -23.76 -5.02
CA GLY A 41 14.11 -23.67 -6.37
C GLY A 41 14.89 -22.38 -6.68
N PRO A 42 15.69 -22.37 -7.78
CA PRO A 42 16.43 -21.19 -8.22
C PRO A 42 15.53 -20.01 -8.59
N GLU A 43 14.30 -20.27 -9.02
CA GLU A 43 13.31 -19.24 -9.36
C GLU A 43 12.88 -18.43 -8.14
N TYR A 44 12.72 -19.07 -6.98
CA TYR A 44 12.36 -18.39 -5.75
C TYR A 44 13.51 -17.51 -5.23
N ALA A 45 14.75 -17.97 -5.37
CA ALA A 45 15.92 -17.15 -5.04
C ALA A 45 15.97 -15.86 -5.89
N LEU A 46 15.68 -15.96 -7.19
CA LEU A 46 15.57 -14.80 -8.08
C LEU A 46 14.42 -13.88 -7.66
N LEU A 47 13.26 -14.45 -7.29
CA LEU A 47 12.13 -13.67 -6.80
C LEU A 47 12.48 -12.89 -5.52
N LEU A 48 13.19 -13.50 -4.58
CA LEU A 48 13.68 -12.82 -3.38
C LEU A 48 14.62 -11.67 -3.70
N GLU A 49 15.58 -11.88 -4.61
CA GLU A 49 16.48 -10.82 -5.07
C GLU A 49 15.71 -9.64 -5.68
N LYS A 50 14.69 -9.92 -6.51
CA LYS A 50 13.82 -8.88 -7.07
C LYS A 50 13.04 -8.16 -5.99
N VAL A 51 12.50 -8.86 -5.00
CA VAL A 51 11.78 -8.25 -3.88
C VAL A 51 12.69 -7.32 -3.07
N GLU A 52 13.93 -7.73 -2.78
CA GLU A 52 14.92 -6.88 -2.12
C GLU A 52 15.28 -5.66 -2.96
N HIS A 53 15.49 -5.84 -4.26
CA HIS A 53 15.73 -4.73 -5.18
C HIS A 53 14.55 -3.75 -5.23
N TYR A 54 13.31 -4.24 -5.31
CA TYR A 54 12.12 -3.40 -5.26
C TYR A 54 11.98 -2.66 -3.93
N ARG A 55 12.31 -3.30 -2.80
CA ARG A 55 12.32 -2.65 -1.49
C ARG A 55 13.38 -1.55 -1.43
N SER A 56 14.55 -1.79 -2.00
CA SER A 56 15.61 -0.76 -2.13
C SER A 56 15.11 0.43 -2.94
N LEU A 57 14.53 0.20 -4.12
CA LEU A 57 13.93 1.26 -4.94
C LEU A 57 12.81 1.99 -4.20
N GLN A 58 11.93 1.27 -3.49
CA GLN A 58 10.91 1.88 -2.66
C GLN A 58 11.52 2.76 -1.57
N ASN A 59 12.63 2.37 -0.94
CA ASN A 59 13.31 3.22 0.04
C ASN A 59 14.02 4.41 -0.60
N THR A 60 14.60 4.24 -1.79
CA THR A 60 15.28 5.30 -2.55
C THR A 60 14.31 6.36 -3.06
N TYR A 61 13.17 5.92 -3.61
CA TYR A 61 12.13 6.77 -4.19
C TYR A 61 10.94 6.99 -3.26
N ALA A 62 10.96 6.46 -2.04
CA ALA A 62 9.98 6.79 -1.02
C ALA A 62 10.00 8.30 -0.92
N VAL A 63 8.88 8.93 -1.29
CA VAL A 63 8.68 10.35 -1.07
C VAL A 63 8.86 10.53 0.42
N LYS A 64 9.98 11.15 0.83
CA LYS A 64 10.24 11.36 2.24
C LYS A 64 9.06 12.17 2.76
N GLN A 65 8.59 11.87 3.96
CA GLN A 65 7.54 12.66 4.57
C GLN A 65 7.91 14.16 4.59
N SER A 66 9.21 14.47 4.71
CA SER A 66 9.76 15.82 4.56
C SER A 66 9.48 16.49 3.22
N ASP A 67 9.43 15.73 2.12
CA ASP A 67 9.18 16.25 0.78
C ASP A 67 7.69 16.53 0.59
N ILE A 68 6.82 15.70 1.18
CA ILE A 68 5.38 15.96 1.27
C ILE A 68 5.14 17.23 2.09
N GLU A 69 5.78 17.37 3.25
CA GLU A 69 5.68 18.57 4.09
C GLU A 69 6.25 19.81 3.40
N ARG A 70 7.36 19.68 2.68
CA ARG A 70 7.93 20.75 1.86
C ARG A 70 6.98 21.17 0.74
N ALA A 71 6.36 20.22 0.05
CA ALA A 71 5.36 20.49 -0.98
C ALA A 71 4.12 21.17 -0.40
N LYS A 72 3.62 20.70 0.76
CA LYS A 72 2.52 21.36 1.49
C LYS A 72 2.88 22.79 1.88
N ARG A 73 4.10 23.02 2.39
CA ARG A 73 4.59 24.36 2.75
C ARG A 73 4.73 25.26 1.53
N ALA A 74 5.28 24.77 0.43
CA ALA A 74 5.40 25.52 -0.82
C ALA A 74 4.03 25.86 -1.43
N ALA A 75 3.09 24.92 -1.39
CA ALA A 75 1.71 25.13 -1.83
C ALA A 75 1.02 26.22 -1.00
N HIS A 76 1.16 26.17 0.33
CA HIS A 76 0.67 27.21 1.24
C HIS A 76 1.28 28.59 0.94
N TYR A 77 2.60 28.70 0.73
CA TYR A 77 3.24 29.97 0.35
C TYR A 77 2.79 30.50 -1.02
N SER A 78 2.45 29.59 -1.94
CA SER A 78 1.96 29.96 -3.28
C SER A 78 0.46 30.30 -3.29
N GLY A 79 -0.22 30.23 -2.15
CA GLY A 79 -1.68 30.37 -2.08
C GLY A 79 -2.44 29.21 -2.73
N LEU A 80 -1.75 28.12 -3.10
CA LEU A 80 -2.36 26.85 -3.44
C LEU A 80 -2.65 26.08 -2.16
N GLU A 81 -3.58 26.57 -1.36
CA GLU A 81 -4.08 25.74 -0.29
C GLU A 81 -4.88 24.58 -0.90
N PHE A 82 -4.53 23.34 -0.53
CA PHE A 82 -5.38 22.17 -0.73
C PHE A 82 -6.65 22.20 0.16
N THR A 83 -6.96 23.34 0.77
CA THR A 83 -8.25 23.53 1.44
C THR A 83 -9.32 23.56 0.35
N PRO A 84 -10.36 22.70 0.43
CA PRO A 84 -11.45 22.76 -0.53
C PRO A 84 -12.02 24.18 -0.45
N LYS A 85 -11.93 24.94 -1.54
CA LYS A 85 -12.52 26.27 -1.60
C LYS A 85 -13.94 26.17 -1.05
N PRO A 86 -14.32 26.95 -0.02
CA PRO A 86 -15.69 26.93 0.47
C PRO A 86 -16.63 27.27 -0.70
N PRO A 87 -17.80 26.63 -0.80
CA PRO A 87 -18.69 26.80 -1.95
C PRO A 87 -18.94 28.28 -2.17
N THR A 88 -18.63 28.76 -3.37
CA THR A 88 -18.75 30.17 -3.72
C THR A 88 -20.20 30.59 -3.52
N LYS A 89 -20.48 31.35 -2.45
CA LYS A 89 -21.78 31.98 -2.28
C LYS A 89 -21.91 33.06 -3.35
N LEU A 90 -22.59 32.71 -4.44
CA LEU A 90 -23.03 33.64 -5.48
C LEU A 90 -24.08 34.58 -4.88
N THR A 91 -23.72 35.80 -4.48
CA THR A 91 -24.71 36.85 -4.15
C THR A 91 -24.16 38.25 -4.48
N PRO A 92 -25.03 39.22 -4.85
CA PRO A 92 -24.93 39.86 -6.16
C PRO A 92 -24.27 41.24 -6.15
N LYS A 93 -23.80 41.63 -7.34
CA LYS A 93 -23.30 42.96 -7.70
C LYS A 93 -24.27 44.05 -7.26
N SER A 94 -23.90 44.84 -6.26
CA SER A 94 -24.48 46.17 -6.05
C SER A 94 -23.83 47.12 -7.05
N GLY A 95 -24.40 47.19 -8.24
CA GLY A 95 -24.32 48.38 -9.08
C GLY A 95 -25.43 49.34 -8.67
N THR A 96 -25.08 50.63 -8.56
CA THR A 96 -25.86 51.88 -8.63
C THR A 96 -25.17 52.87 -7.70
N ALA A 97 -24.82 54.09 -8.07
CA ALA A 97 -24.85 54.84 -9.33
C ALA A 97 -23.84 55.98 -9.15
#